data_AF-A0A2S9FSF3-F1
#
_entry.id   AF-A0A2S9FSF3-F1
#
_cell.length_a   1.000
_cell.length_b   1.000
_cell.length_c   1.000
_cell.angle_alpha   90.00
_cell.angle_beta   90.00
_cell.angle_gamma   90.00
#
_symmetry.space_group_name_H-M   'P 1'
#
loop_
_entity.id
_entity.type
_entity.pdbx_description
1 polymer ?
#
loop_
_entity_poly.entity_id
_entity_poly.type
_entity_poly.pdbx_seq_one_letter_code
_entity_poly.pdbx_strand_id
1 'polypeptide(L)'
;SHPSALTDADLVVLPGTRSTIADLAWLRSRGLDRAVLEHAAAGKPVLGICGGFQMLGSAVRDTAGVEGDAIEVDGLGLLDVETNFVAEKALR
;
A
#
# COMPACT_ATOMS: atom_id res chain seq x y z
N SER A 1 11.65 3.76 -9.78
CA SER A 1 11.11 2.69 -10.64
C SER A 1 10.24 3.30 -11.73
N HIS A 2 10.13 2.64 -12.89
CA HIS A 2 9.22 3.00 -13.98
C HIS A 2 8.11 1.95 -14.09
N PRO A 3 6.85 2.34 -14.40
CA PRO A 3 5.73 1.39 -14.52
C PRO A 3 5.98 0.21 -15.45
N SER A 4 6.67 0.43 -16.57
CA SER A 4 6.99 -0.60 -17.56
C SER A 4 7.84 -1.75 -17.01
N ALA A 5 8.59 -1.54 -15.92
CA ALA A 5 9.41 -2.59 -15.33
C ALA A 5 8.58 -3.62 -14.53
N LEU A 6 7.31 -3.32 -14.18
CA LEU A 6 6.46 -4.24 -13.40
C LEU A 6 5.73 -5.25 -14.28
N THR A 7 5.52 -4.94 -15.57
CA THR A 7 4.79 -5.80 -16.50
C THR A 7 5.49 -7.16 -16.70
N ASP A 8 6.82 -7.14 -16.82
CA ASP A 8 7.64 -8.33 -17.06
C ASP A 8 8.14 -9.01 -15.78
N ALA A 9 7.88 -8.43 -14.62
CA ALA A 9 8.28 -9.04 -13.36
C ALA A 9 7.54 -10.37 -13.13
N ASP A 10 8.20 -11.30 -12.44
CA ASP A 10 7.59 -12.54 -11.94
C ASP A 10 6.97 -12.35 -10.54
N LEU A 11 7.44 -11.33 -9.81
CA LEU A 11 6.97 -10.95 -8.48
C LEU A 11 7.16 -9.44 -8.30
N VAL A 12 6.12 -8.77 -7.81
CA VAL A 12 6.24 -7.41 -7.28
C VAL A 12 6.32 -7.46 -5.77
N VAL A 13 7.35 -6.83 -5.19
CA VAL A 13 7.48 -6.65 -3.74
C VAL A 13 7.22 -5.19 -3.39
N LEU A 14 6.23 -4.96 -2.52
CA LEU A 14 5.92 -3.67 -1.93
C LEU A 14 6.40 -3.67 -0.47
N PRO A 15 7.59 -3.15 -0.17
CA PRO A 15 7.98 -2.87 1.20
C PRO A 15 7.24 -1.63 1.69
N GLY A 16 6.78 -1.65 2.94
CA GLY A 16 6.37 -0.43 3.62
C GLY A 16 7.57 0.39 4.06
N THR A 17 7.38 1.70 4.16
CA THR A 17 8.30 2.58 4.88
C THR A 17 7.77 2.87 6.29
N ARG A 18 8.09 4.05 6.84
CA ARG A 18 7.52 4.55 8.09
C ARG A 18 6.19 5.30 7.89
N SER A 19 5.78 5.58 6.63
CA SER A 19 4.49 6.21 6.35
C SER A 19 3.78 5.55 5.15
N THR A 20 2.79 4.75 5.48
CA THR A 20 1.94 4.01 4.53
C THR A 20 1.12 4.94 3.65
N ILE A 21 0.57 6.02 4.22
CA ILE A 21 -0.27 6.97 3.47
C ILE A 21 0.58 7.76 2.46
N ALA A 22 1.78 8.19 2.86
CA ALA A 22 2.71 8.85 1.96
C ALA A 22 3.21 7.91 0.85
N ASP A 23 3.46 6.64 1.16
CA ASP A 23 3.84 5.62 0.18
C ASP A 23 2.75 5.39 -0.87
N LEU A 24 1.48 5.31 -0.46
CA LEU A 24 0.33 5.23 -1.38
C LEU A 24 0.24 6.45 -2.30
N ALA A 25 0.37 7.66 -1.73
CA ALA A 25 0.36 8.89 -2.51
C ALA A 25 1.51 8.92 -3.53
N TRP A 26 2.69 8.46 -3.12
CA TRP A 26 3.85 8.37 -4.00
C TRP A 26 3.62 7.37 -5.14
N LEU A 27 3.14 6.16 -4.85
CA LEU A 27 2.82 5.15 -5.88
C LEU A 27 1.86 5.72 -6.93
N ARG A 28 0.78 6.36 -6.49
CA ARG A 28 -0.22 7.03 -7.35
C ARG A 28 0.40 8.14 -8.20
N SER A 29 1.23 9.00 -7.60
CA SER A 29 1.90 10.09 -8.32
C SER A 29 2.82 9.60 -9.45
N ARG A 30 3.25 8.34 -9.37
CA ARG A 30 4.14 7.69 -10.33
C ARG A 30 3.42 6.73 -11.28
N GLY A 31 2.11 6.54 -11.12
CA GLY A 31 1.33 5.52 -11.82
C GLY A 31 1.77 4.09 -11.52
N LEU A 32 2.49 3.88 -10.42
CA LEU A 32 2.98 2.56 -10.02
C LEU A 32 1.87 1.72 -9.38
N ASP A 33 0.92 2.36 -8.68
CA ASP A 33 -0.30 1.73 -8.18
C ASP A 33 -1.03 0.97 -9.29
N ARG A 34 -1.25 1.61 -10.44
CA ARG A 34 -1.87 1.00 -11.61
C ARG A 34 -1.07 -0.18 -12.14
N ALA A 35 0.25 -0.06 -12.22
CA ALA A 35 1.12 -1.14 -12.69
C ALA A 35 1.11 -2.35 -11.74
N VAL A 36 1.00 -2.12 -10.42
CA VAL A 36 0.78 -3.21 -9.44
C VAL A 36 -0.55 -3.90 -9.67
N LEU A 37 -1.63 -3.13 -9.86
CA LEU A 37 -2.97 -3.66 -10.10
C LEU A 37 -3.03 -4.48 -11.39
N GLU A 38 -2.43 -3.99 -12.47
CA GLU A 38 -2.33 -4.71 -13.74
C GLU A 38 -1.52 -6.01 -13.60
N HIS A 39 -0.42 -5.99 -12.83
CA HIS A 39 0.38 -7.18 -12.53
C HIS A 39 -0.44 -8.23 -11.76
N ALA A 40 -1.18 -7.81 -10.72
CA ALA A 40 -2.05 -8.70 -9.96
C ALA A 40 -3.22 -9.24 -10.80
N ALA A 41 -3.83 -8.40 -11.64
CA ALA A 41 -4.91 -8.79 -12.55
C ALA A 41 -4.46 -9.82 -13.61
N ALA A 42 -3.16 -9.82 -13.96
CA ALA A 42 -2.56 -10.85 -14.80
C ALA A 42 -2.30 -12.19 -14.06
N GLY A 43 -2.75 -12.32 -12.80
CA GLY A 43 -2.59 -13.53 -11.99
C GLY A 43 -1.17 -13.70 -11.41
N LYS A 44 -0.32 -12.66 -11.49
CA LYS A 44 1.04 -12.70 -10.97
C LYS A 44 1.09 -12.24 -9.50
N PRO A 45 2.02 -12.78 -8.70
CA PRO A 45 2.04 -12.53 -7.27
C PRO A 45 2.51 -11.11 -6.90
N VAL A 46 1.88 -10.55 -5.86
CA VAL A 46 2.31 -9.30 -5.21
C VAL A 46 2.53 -9.58 -3.73
N LEU A 47 3.70 -9.23 -3.21
CA LEU A 47 4.06 -9.40 -1.80
C LEU A 47 4.15 -8.03 -1.11
N GLY A 48 3.25 -7.77 -0.17
CA GLY A 48 3.30 -6.60 0.71
C GLY A 48 3.97 -6.92 2.04
N ILE A 49 4.88 -6.07 2.51
CA ILE A 49 5.60 -6.25 3.79
C ILE A 49 5.38 -5.01 4.67
N CYS A 50 4.91 -5.21 5.91
CA CYS A 50 4.63 -4.13 6.87
C CYS A 50 3.66 -3.08 6.27
N GLY A 51 4.06 -1.82 6.09
CA GLY A 51 3.28 -0.80 5.38
C GLY A 51 2.81 -1.25 4.00
N GLY A 52 3.61 -2.03 3.28
CA GLY A 52 3.21 -2.57 1.99
C GLY A 52 2.04 -3.54 2.06
N PHE A 53 1.93 -4.34 3.13
CA PHE A 53 0.75 -5.18 3.35
C PHE A 53 -0.49 -4.30 3.61
N GLN A 54 -0.32 -3.24 4.40
CA GLN A 54 -1.39 -2.29 4.71
C GLN A 54 -1.89 -1.57 3.44
N MET A 55 -0.99 -1.18 2.53
CA MET A 55 -1.32 -0.61 1.23
C MET A 55 -2.12 -1.55 0.33
N LEU A 56 -1.94 -2.88 0.44
CA LEU A 56 -2.69 -3.85 -0.35
C LEU A 56 -4.16 -3.98 0.07
N GLY A 57 -4.52 -3.51 1.27
CA GLY A 57 -5.89 -3.53 1.78
C GLY A 57 -6.86 -2.62 1.04
N SER A 58 -8.11 -2.61 1.47
CA SER A 58 -9.17 -1.75 0.93
C SER A 58 -9.03 -0.29 1.40
N ALA A 59 -8.59 -0.07 2.64
CA ALA A 59 -8.43 1.26 3.22
C ALA A 59 -7.31 1.34 4.26
N VAL A 60 -6.72 2.53 4.37
CA VAL A 60 -5.80 2.93 5.44
C VAL A 60 -6.38 4.16 6.12
N ARG A 61 -6.72 4.02 7.40
CA ARG A 61 -7.38 5.02 8.23
C ARG A 61 -6.43 5.45 9.33
N ASP A 62 -6.06 6.73 9.35
CA ASP A 62 -5.28 7.35 10.41
C ASP A 62 -6.07 8.48 11.04
N THR A 63 -7.15 8.16 11.73
CA THR A 63 -7.99 9.15 12.42
C THR A 63 -7.29 9.81 13.61
N ALA A 64 -6.15 9.26 14.05
CA ALA A 64 -5.38 9.73 15.19
C ALA A 64 -4.16 10.59 14.79
N GLY A 65 -3.83 10.68 13.49
CA GLY A 65 -2.69 11.46 12.99
C GLY A 65 -1.33 10.87 13.39
N VAL A 66 -1.21 9.54 13.42
CA VAL A 66 0.02 8.82 13.78
C VAL A 66 1.11 9.02 12.72
N GLU A 67 0.75 9.03 11.44
CA GLU A 67 1.66 9.23 10.31
C GLU A 67 1.66 10.68 9.79
N GLY A 68 0.75 11.54 10.29
CA GLY A 68 0.61 12.93 9.85
C GLY A 68 -0.75 13.54 10.17
N ASP A 69 -1.36 14.19 9.18
CA ASP A 69 -2.72 14.72 9.32
C ASP A 69 -3.74 13.57 9.41
N ALA A 70 -4.79 13.78 10.23
CA ALA A 70 -5.84 12.80 10.36
C ALA A 70 -6.58 12.62 9.02
N ILE A 71 -6.49 11.43 8.44
CA ILE A 71 -6.97 11.16 7.09
C ILE A 71 -7.35 9.69 6.90
N GLU A 72 -8.23 9.45 5.94
CA GLU A 72 -8.52 8.13 5.42
C GLU A 72 -8.25 8.12 3.92
N VAL A 73 -7.59 7.06 3.45
CA VAL A 73 -7.32 6.86 2.03
C VAL A 73 -7.68 5.45 1.61
N ASP A 74 -8.16 5.31 0.39
CA ASP A 74 -8.30 4.00 -0.23
C ASP A 74 -6.92 3.34 -0.35
N GLY A 75 -6.86 2.03 -0.11
CA GLY A 75 -5.70 1.23 -0.44
C GLY A 75 -5.69 0.81 -1.90
N LEU A 76 -4.97 -0.27 -2.22
CA LEU A 76 -4.96 -0.88 -3.56
C LEU A 76 -6.13 -1.88 -3.75
N GLY A 77 -6.78 -2.32 -2.67
CA GLY A 77 -7.96 -3.19 -2.74
C GLY A 77 -7.66 -4.60 -3.24
N LEU A 78 -6.43 -5.09 -3.08
CA LEU A 78 -6.01 -6.43 -3.46
C LEU A 78 -6.24 -7.46 -2.34
N LEU A 79 -6.41 -7.01 -1.11
CA LEU A 79 -6.72 -7.82 0.06
C LEU A 79 -7.98 -7.27 0.75
N ASP A 80 -8.83 -8.17 1.25
CA ASP A 80 -10.00 -7.83 2.07
C ASP A 80 -9.58 -7.53 3.52
N VAL A 81 -8.81 -6.44 3.68
CA VAL A 81 -8.29 -5.98 4.97
C VAL A 81 -8.34 -4.45 5.03
N GLU A 82 -8.65 -3.92 6.21
CA GLU A 82 -8.53 -2.49 6.51
C GLU A 82 -7.46 -2.26 7.57
N THR A 83 -6.70 -1.18 7.42
CA THR A 83 -5.70 -0.76 8.40
C THR A 83 -6.20 0.46 9.17
N ASN A 84 -6.23 0.35 10.49
CA ASN A 84 -6.57 1.45 11.38
C ASN A 84 -5.35 1.80 12.25
N PHE A 85 -4.79 2.99 12.07
CA PHE A 85 -3.77 3.52 12.96
C PHE A 85 -4.42 4.04 14.24
N VAL A 86 -3.84 3.66 15.37
CA VAL A 86 -4.28 4.06 16.71
C VAL A 86 -3.14 4.76 17.43
N ALA A 87 -3.46 5.79 18.20
CA ALA A 87 -2.47 6.61 18.91
C ALA A 87 -1.62 5.80 19.89
N GLU A 88 -2.24 4.83 20.57
CA GLU A 88 -1.53 3.99 21.53
C GLU A 88 -0.88 2.81 20.82
N LYS A 89 0.46 2.77 20.86
CA LYS A 89 1.21 1.65 20.31
C LYS A 89 1.03 0.42 21.19
N ALA A 90 0.17 -0.51 20.75
CA ALA A 90 0.03 -1.81 21.38
C ALA A 90 1.20 -2.73 20.96
N LEU A 91 2.13 -2.98 21.88
CA LEU A 91 3.09 -4.07 21.79
C LEU A 91 2.59 -5.19 22.72
N ARG A 92 2.18 -6.32 22.14
CA ARG A 92 1.82 -7.54 22.88
C ARG A 92 2.87 -8.60 22.63
#